data_AF-A0A8C5D828-F1
#
_entry.id   AF-A0A8C5D828-F1
#
_cell.length_a   1.000
_cell.length_b   1.000
_cell.length_c   1.000
_cell.angle_alpha   90.00
_cell.angle_beta   90.00
_cell.angle_gamma   90.00
#
_symmetry.space_group_name_H-M   'P 1'
#
loop_
_entity.id
_entity.type
_entity.pdbx_description
1 polymer ?
#
loop_
_entity_poly.entity_id
_entity_poly.type
_entity_poly.pdbx_seq_one_letter_code
_entity_poly.pdbx_strand_id
1 'polypeptide(L)'
;MAPVNRELVKFFLCHRLAQRDFPTSPLRLQDTRDRTVVEKEKASPTAGNGLQDRDGVIPPRHGDDDVEAVKLALVESADEFELLFTQAFNDLATQLQITPDTAYSSFKSVMDEVFKDGVNWGRIVGLFVFGGVLCLECSEKDMSELVPRIADWMTMYLDENINEWIESEGGGWASFAQIFGQDAAAKARKARTSMKRWFLFGAVVLTGVLFLVCYVKRREPHLWVTYLTLLNTAPLSYQEIFLLDGCNITSSSIPHS
;
A
#
# COMPACT_ATOMS: atom_id res chain seq x y z
N MET A 1 -14.23 1.61 21.93
CA MET A 1 -13.45 1.31 20.72
C MET A 1 -13.93 2.04 19.45
N ALA A 2 -14.95 2.92 19.52
CA ALA A 2 -15.42 3.76 18.39
C ALA A 2 -14.35 4.37 17.45
N PRO A 3 -13.16 4.84 17.91
CA PRO A 3 -12.13 5.32 16.98
C PRO A 3 -11.63 4.23 16.01
N VAL A 4 -11.56 2.96 16.43
CA VAL A 4 -11.02 1.86 15.62
C VAL A 4 -11.98 1.47 14.49
N ASN A 5 -13.28 1.33 14.77
CA ASN A 5 -14.27 0.98 13.75
C ASN A 5 -14.27 2.01 12.62
N ARG A 6 -14.27 3.30 12.98
CA ARG A 6 -14.20 4.39 12.01
C ARG A 6 -12.91 4.39 11.21
N GLU A 7 -11.78 4.12 11.85
CA GLU A 7 -10.48 4.03 11.19
C GLU A 7 -10.44 2.89 10.17
N LEU A 8 -10.92 1.70 10.55
CA LEU A 8 -10.97 0.53 9.68
C LEU A 8 -11.89 0.75 8.48
N VAL A 9 -13.08 1.32 8.70
CA VAL A 9 -14.02 1.65 7.61
C VAL A 9 -13.38 2.61 6.62
N LYS A 10 -12.80 3.71 7.10
CA LYS A 10 -12.15 4.69 6.23
C LYS A 10 -10.99 4.09 5.45
N PHE A 11 -10.10 3.36 6.14
CA PHE A 11 -8.98 2.70 5.51
C PHE A 11 -9.46 1.76 4.40
N PHE A 12 -10.42 0.89 4.70
CA PHE A 12 -10.93 -0.10 3.76
C PHE A 12 -11.57 0.55 2.53
N LEU A 13 -12.48 1.51 2.71
CA LEU A 13 -13.16 2.17 1.60
C LEU A 13 -12.18 2.95 0.71
N CYS A 14 -11.23 3.69 1.30
CA CYS A 14 -10.18 4.37 0.55
C CYS A 14 -9.32 3.39 -0.24
N HIS A 15 -8.95 2.25 0.36
CA HIS A 15 -8.20 1.20 -0.32
C HIS A 15 -8.96 0.65 -1.54
N ARG A 16 -10.26 0.41 -1.39
CA ARG A 16 -11.13 -0.13 -2.46
C ARG A 16 -11.33 0.84 -3.61
N LEU A 17 -11.53 2.12 -3.34
CA LEU A 17 -11.62 3.16 -4.36
C LEU A 17 -10.29 3.29 -5.12
N ALA A 18 -9.16 3.33 -4.40
CA ALA A 18 -7.84 3.44 -5.01
C ALA A 18 -7.51 2.27 -5.94
N GLN A 19 -7.89 1.03 -5.58
CA GLN A 19 -7.66 -0.13 -6.46
C GLN A 19 -8.38 -0.03 -7.81
N ARG A 20 -9.50 0.69 -7.90
CA ARG A 20 -10.27 0.87 -9.14
C ARG A 20 -9.83 2.09 -9.94
N ASP A 21 -9.33 3.13 -9.26
CA ASP A 21 -8.65 4.27 -9.89
C ASP A 21 -7.32 3.89 -10.57
N PHE A 22 -6.78 2.69 -10.28
CA PHE A 22 -5.81 2.00 -11.11
C PHE A 22 -6.53 1.03 -12.06
N PRO A 23 -6.77 1.38 -13.34
CA PRO A 23 -7.41 0.47 -14.26
C PRO A 23 -6.57 -0.78 -14.42
N THR A 24 -7.20 -1.96 -14.27
CA THR A 24 -6.74 -3.23 -14.82
C THR A 24 -6.43 -3.04 -16.31
N SER A 25 -5.19 -2.67 -16.60
CA SER A 25 -4.62 -2.79 -17.93
C SER A 25 -4.27 -4.28 -18.10
N PRO A 26 -4.83 -4.97 -19.10
CA PRO A 26 -4.70 -6.42 -19.21
C PRO A 26 -3.25 -6.81 -19.48
N LEU A 27 -2.77 -7.83 -18.77
CA LEU A 27 -1.45 -8.44 -18.97
C LEU A 27 -1.29 -8.94 -20.42
N ARG A 28 -0.44 -8.27 -21.22
CA ARG A 28 0.38 -8.94 -22.25
C ARG A 28 1.66 -8.15 -22.54
N LEU A 29 2.78 -8.86 -22.40
CA LEU A 29 4.18 -8.46 -22.62
C LEU A 29 4.42 -7.42 -23.73
N GLN A 30 5.16 -6.36 -23.38
CA GLN A 30 6.40 -6.08 -24.08
C GLN A 30 7.50 -5.74 -23.06
N ASP A 31 8.54 -6.57 -23.13
CA ASP A 31 9.86 -6.39 -22.57
C ASP A 31 10.36 -4.95 -22.75
N THR A 32 10.80 -4.31 -21.68
CA THR A 32 12.16 -3.78 -21.52
C THR A 32 12.20 -2.58 -20.57
N ARG A 33 13.08 -2.74 -19.58
CA ARG A 33 14.01 -1.73 -19.04
C ARG A 33 13.48 -0.64 -18.10
N ASP A 34 14.38 -0.40 -17.15
CA ASP A 34 14.50 0.71 -16.20
C ASP A 34 13.43 0.77 -15.10
N ARG A 35 13.68 0.33 -13.86
CA ARG A 35 14.88 0.52 -13.03
C ARG A 35 15.38 1.95 -13.17
N THR A 36 14.94 2.85 -12.29
CA THR A 36 15.65 3.27 -11.07
C THR A 36 15.33 4.78 -10.94
N VAL A 37 15.43 5.49 -9.82
CA VAL A 37 16.38 5.44 -8.72
C VAL A 37 15.87 6.38 -7.58
N VAL A 38 16.46 6.22 -6.38
CA VAL A 38 16.76 7.24 -5.33
C VAL A 38 15.64 7.45 -4.31
N GLU A 39 15.71 7.02 -3.03
CA GLU A 39 16.77 6.95 -2.00
C GLU A 39 17.34 8.31 -1.55
N LYS A 40 16.94 8.82 -0.37
CA LYS A 40 17.93 9.59 0.42
C LYS A 40 17.73 9.55 1.93
N GLU A 41 18.60 8.74 2.50
CA GLU A 41 19.29 8.76 3.78
C GLU A 41 19.71 10.15 4.31
N LYS A 42 19.79 10.32 5.65
CA LYS A 42 21.05 10.74 6.32
C LYS A 42 21.07 10.56 7.85
N ALA A 43 22.14 9.93 8.33
CA ALA A 43 22.65 9.84 9.71
C ALA A 43 23.27 11.19 10.20
N SER A 44 23.75 11.46 11.43
CA SER A 44 24.55 10.70 12.43
C SER A 44 24.82 11.62 13.68
N PRO A 45 25.85 11.47 14.56
CA PRO A 45 25.87 10.83 15.88
C PRO A 45 26.30 11.76 17.07
N THR A 46 26.27 11.29 18.33
CA THR A 46 27.21 11.70 19.42
C THR A 46 27.20 10.65 20.56
N ALA A 47 28.40 10.31 21.04
CA ALA A 47 28.70 9.28 22.03
C ALA A 47 28.63 9.79 23.49
N GLY A 48 28.37 8.89 24.43
CA GLY A 48 28.56 9.10 25.88
C GLY A 48 28.34 7.81 26.66
N ASN A 49 29.42 7.24 27.21
CA ASN A 49 29.42 5.99 27.99
C ASN A 49 28.82 6.17 29.40
N GLY A 50 28.15 5.13 29.91
CA GLY A 50 27.77 4.97 31.32
C GLY A 50 27.19 3.58 31.59
N LEU A 51 27.82 2.85 32.53
CA LEU A 51 27.59 1.46 32.91
C LEU A 51 26.50 1.33 34.01
N GLN A 52 25.90 0.13 34.15
CA GLN A 52 25.05 -0.39 35.26
C GLN A 52 23.56 -0.01 35.19
N ASP A 53 22.54 -0.82 35.48
CA ASP A 53 22.36 -2.22 35.88
C ASP A 53 20.82 -2.49 35.83
N ARG A 54 20.43 -3.72 35.47
CA ARG A 54 19.17 -4.45 35.75
C ARG A 54 17.75 -3.95 35.36
N ASP A 55 17.12 -4.80 34.54
CA ASP A 55 15.71 -5.19 34.49
C ASP A 55 14.64 -4.09 34.65
N GLY A 56 14.39 -3.38 33.55
CA GLY A 56 13.12 -2.71 33.31
C GLY A 56 12.37 -3.46 32.21
N VAL A 57 11.32 -4.20 32.58
CA VAL A 57 10.30 -4.69 31.64
C VAL A 57 9.76 -3.48 30.87
N ILE A 58 10.17 -3.35 29.60
CA ILE A 58 9.55 -2.41 28.67
C ILE A 58 8.20 -3.02 28.29
N PRO A 59 7.05 -2.42 28.65
CA PRO A 59 5.79 -2.90 28.13
C PRO A 59 5.80 -2.67 26.61
N PRO A 60 5.44 -3.67 25.80
CA PRO A 60 5.51 -3.49 24.37
C PRO A 60 4.44 -2.48 23.96
N ARG A 61 4.84 -1.47 23.18
CA ARG A 61 3.92 -0.55 22.51
C ARG A 61 3.21 -1.36 21.43
N HIS A 62 2.09 -2.00 21.80
CA HIS A 62 1.37 -2.99 20.99
C HIS A 62 0.10 -2.47 20.32
N GLY A 63 -0.19 -1.16 20.38
CA GLY A 63 -1.44 -0.62 19.81
C GLY A 63 -1.43 -0.45 18.29
N ASP A 64 -0.35 0.09 17.73
CA ASP A 64 -0.29 0.49 16.30
C ASP A 64 -0.04 -0.70 15.37
N ASP A 65 0.88 -1.59 15.77
CA ASP A 65 1.18 -2.83 15.04
C ASP A 65 -0.04 -3.77 14.95
N ASP A 66 -0.95 -3.70 15.92
CA ASP A 66 -2.15 -4.53 15.99
C ASP A 66 -3.24 -4.04 15.02
N VAL A 67 -3.49 -2.72 14.97
CA VAL A 67 -4.46 -2.14 14.02
C VAL A 67 -4.01 -2.33 12.57
N GLU A 68 -2.72 -2.21 12.27
CA GLU A 68 -2.20 -2.49 10.92
C GLU A 68 -2.36 -3.96 10.52
N ALA A 69 -2.20 -4.90 11.46
CA ALA A 69 -2.47 -6.31 11.20
C ALA A 69 -3.95 -6.56 10.90
N VAL A 70 -4.86 -5.88 11.62
CA VAL A 70 -6.31 -5.93 11.36
C VAL A 70 -6.64 -5.39 9.98
N LYS A 71 -6.10 -4.22 9.61
CA LYS A 71 -6.28 -3.61 8.29
C LYS A 71 -5.87 -4.57 7.17
N LEU A 72 -4.71 -5.20 7.29
CA LEU A 72 -4.19 -6.12 6.29
C LEU A 72 -5.04 -7.40 6.20
N ALA A 73 -5.39 -8.00 7.34
CA ALA A 73 -6.24 -9.19 7.38
C ALA A 73 -7.65 -8.90 6.81
N LEU A 74 -8.18 -7.70 7.04
CA LEU A 74 -9.48 -7.27 6.53
C LEU A 74 -9.48 -7.16 4.99
N VAL A 75 -8.41 -6.60 4.42
CA VAL A 75 -8.26 -6.53 2.96
C VAL A 75 -8.15 -7.93 2.36
N GLU A 76 -7.29 -8.78 2.91
CA GLU A 76 -7.09 -10.13 2.37
C GLU A 76 -8.34 -11.00 2.46
N SER A 77 -9.03 -10.97 3.60
CA SER A 77 -10.29 -11.72 3.78
C SER A 77 -11.41 -11.18 2.91
N ALA A 78 -11.48 -9.86 2.67
CA ALA A 78 -12.45 -9.28 1.74
C ALA A 78 -12.19 -9.70 0.29
N ASP A 79 -10.92 -9.71 -0.14
CA ASP A 79 -10.55 -10.19 -1.48
C ASP A 79 -10.94 -11.66 -1.68
N GLU A 80 -10.68 -12.51 -0.69
CA GLU A 80 -11.08 -13.92 -0.72
C GLU A 80 -12.60 -14.08 -0.72
N PHE A 81 -13.29 -13.32 0.12
CA PHE A 81 -14.74 -13.34 0.21
C PHE A 81 -15.39 -12.91 -1.11
N GLU A 82 -14.87 -11.89 -1.79
CA GLU A 82 -15.36 -11.47 -3.09
C GLU A 82 -15.18 -12.54 -4.16
N LEU A 83 -14.06 -13.25 -4.20
CA LEU A 83 -13.87 -14.37 -5.13
C LEU A 83 -14.93 -15.47 -4.96
N LEU A 84 -15.36 -15.71 -3.72
CA LEU A 84 -16.33 -16.74 -3.39
C LEU A 84 -17.78 -16.29 -3.63
N PHE A 85 -18.07 -14.99 -3.50
CA PHE A 85 -19.43 -14.46 -3.52
C PHE A 85 -19.69 -13.42 -4.63
N THR A 86 -18.79 -13.28 -5.62
CA THR A 86 -18.83 -12.26 -6.69
C THR A 86 -20.22 -12.08 -7.33
N GLN A 87 -20.91 -13.18 -7.64
CA GLN A 87 -22.22 -13.13 -8.30
C GLN A 87 -23.30 -12.53 -7.39
N ALA A 88 -23.34 -12.92 -6.12
CA ALA A 88 -24.37 -12.50 -5.17
C ALA A 88 -24.29 -11.02 -4.80
N PHE A 89 -23.08 -10.45 -4.76
CA PHE A 89 -22.88 -9.03 -4.41
C PHE A 89 -23.28 -8.07 -5.52
N ASN A 90 -23.04 -8.43 -6.78
CA ASN A 90 -23.48 -7.60 -7.91
C ASN A 90 -25.02 -7.51 -7.98
N ASP A 91 -25.71 -8.62 -7.67
CA ASP A 91 -27.18 -8.64 -7.64
C ASP A 91 -27.74 -7.82 -6.46
N LEU A 92 -27.07 -7.80 -5.30
CA LEU A 92 -27.50 -6.98 -4.15
C LEU A 92 -27.29 -5.48 -4.37
N ALA A 93 -26.16 -5.09 -4.94
CA ALA A 93 -25.83 -3.68 -5.20
C ALA A 93 -26.78 -3.07 -6.24
N THR A 94 -27.06 -3.79 -7.32
CA THR A 94 -27.98 -3.36 -8.39
C THR A 94 -29.44 -3.24 -7.93
N GLN A 95 -29.86 -3.98 -6.92
CA GLN A 95 -31.20 -3.86 -6.32
C GLN A 95 -31.33 -2.65 -5.38
N LEU A 96 -30.22 -2.10 -4.89
CA LEU A 96 -30.25 -0.93 -4.01
C LEU A 96 -30.51 0.33 -4.86
N GLN A 97 -31.78 0.75 -4.94
CA GLN A 97 -32.13 2.08 -5.44
C GLN A 97 -31.63 3.12 -4.42
N ILE A 98 -30.40 3.60 -4.61
CA ILE A 98 -29.82 4.64 -3.76
C ILE A 98 -30.46 5.97 -4.15
N THR A 99 -31.45 6.39 -3.36
CA THR A 99 -31.89 7.80 -3.32
C THR A 99 -31.36 8.44 -2.04
N PRO A 100 -30.80 9.67 -2.08
CA PRO A 100 -30.13 10.29 -0.94
C PRO A 100 -30.97 10.37 0.35
N ASP A 101 -32.30 10.40 0.21
CA ASP A 101 -33.27 10.55 1.29
C ASP A 101 -33.56 9.24 2.04
N THR A 102 -33.48 8.08 1.37
CA THR A 102 -33.79 6.76 1.98
C THR A 102 -32.58 5.82 2.04
N ALA A 103 -31.42 6.24 1.55
CA ALA A 103 -30.24 5.38 1.42
C ALA A 103 -29.77 4.77 2.76
N TYR A 104 -29.83 5.52 3.86
CA TYR A 104 -29.48 4.98 5.18
C TYR A 104 -30.44 3.87 5.64
N SER A 105 -31.76 4.09 5.53
CA SER A 105 -32.74 3.07 5.93
C SER A 105 -32.64 1.81 5.08
N SER A 106 -32.35 1.96 3.78
CA SER A 106 -32.12 0.82 2.89
C SER A 106 -30.85 0.06 3.30
N PHE A 107 -29.74 0.77 3.54
CA PHE A 107 -28.49 0.16 4.02
C PHE A 107 -28.73 -0.61 5.33
N LYS A 108 -29.36 0.04 6.33
CA LYS A 108 -29.64 -0.58 7.62
C LYS A 108 -30.52 -1.82 7.46
N SER A 109 -31.58 -1.76 6.66
CA SER A 109 -32.45 -2.92 6.44
C SER A 109 -31.71 -4.11 5.83
N VAL A 110 -30.77 -3.88 4.91
CA VAL A 110 -29.95 -4.97 4.34
C VAL A 110 -29.03 -5.55 5.41
N MET A 111 -28.37 -4.70 6.21
CA MET A 111 -27.50 -5.18 7.29
C MET A 111 -28.29 -5.93 8.37
N ASP A 112 -29.47 -5.45 8.76
CA ASP A 112 -30.34 -6.12 9.73
C ASP A 112 -30.67 -7.56 9.27
N GLU A 113 -30.92 -7.79 7.96
CA GLU A 113 -31.14 -9.13 7.42
C GLU A 113 -29.86 -9.98 7.39
N VAL A 114 -28.72 -9.40 6.98
CA VAL A 114 -27.41 -10.09 6.97
C VAL A 114 -27.06 -10.63 8.36
N PHE A 115 -27.39 -9.89 9.42
CA PHE A 115 -27.03 -10.22 10.79
C PHE A 115 -28.17 -10.85 11.60
N LYS A 116 -29.36 -11.12 11.02
CA LYS A 116 -30.53 -11.57 11.80
C LYS A 116 -30.29 -12.86 12.57
N ASP A 117 -29.54 -13.80 11.98
CA ASP A 117 -29.26 -15.11 12.61
C ASP A 117 -27.99 -15.10 13.47
N GLY A 118 -27.45 -13.91 13.77
CA GLY A 118 -26.26 -13.72 14.60
C GLY A 118 -25.07 -13.08 13.89
N VAL A 119 -24.09 -12.69 14.70
CA VAL A 119 -22.87 -12.01 14.26
C VAL A 119 -21.71 -13.00 14.19
N ASN A 120 -20.88 -12.89 13.15
CA ASN A 120 -19.61 -13.59 13.07
C ASN A 120 -18.65 -12.80 12.16
N TRP A 121 -17.35 -13.09 12.25
CA TRP A 121 -16.32 -12.40 11.48
C TRP A 121 -16.55 -12.44 9.96
N GLY A 122 -17.05 -13.55 9.40
CA GLY A 122 -17.35 -13.64 7.97
C GLY A 122 -18.45 -12.68 7.52
N ARG A 123 -19.52 -12.53 8.32
CA ARG A 123 -20.59 -11.54 8.06
C ARG A 123 -20.09 -10.10 8.22
N ILE A 124 -19.19 -9.85 9.18
CA ILE A 124 -18.53 -8.55 9.35
C ILE A 124 -17.70 -8.22 8.11
N VAL A 125 -16.89 -9.15 7.59
CA VAL A 125 -16.17 -8.97 6.31
C VAL A 125 -17.15 -8.68 5.16
N GLY A 126 -18.28 -9.39 5.13
CA GLY A 126 -19.36 -9.13 4.16
C GLY A 126 -19.93 -7.71 4.21
N LEU A 127 -20.08 -7.11 5.39
CA LEU A 127 -20.46 -5.71 5.56
C LEU A 127 -19.43 -4.76 4.91
N PHE A 128 -18.13 -5.01 5.12
CA PHE A 128 -17.07 -4.20 4.53
C PHE A 128 -17.09 -4.31 3.00
N VAL A 129 -17.17 -5.53 2.48
CA VAL A 129 -17.28 -5.80 1.03
C VAL A 129 -18.49 -5.07 0.43
N PHE A 130 -19.67 -5.21 1.04
CA PHE A 130 -20.88 -4.52 0.58
C PHE A 130 -20.71 -3.01 0.55
N GLY A 131 -20.19 -2.41 1.63
CA GLY A 131 -19.92 -0.97 1.68
C GLY A 131 -18.92 -0.50 0.61
N GLY A 132 -17.90 -1.31 0.32
CA GLY A 132 -16.95 -1.07 -0.77
C GLY A 132 -17.61 -1.06 -2.14
N VAL A 133 -18.48 -2.03 -2.42
CA VAL A 133 -19.26 -2.10 -3.67
C VAL A 133 -20.17 -0.88 -3.81
N LEU A 134 -20.88 -0.48 -2.75
CA LEU A 134 -21.72 0.72 -2.78
C LEU A 134 -20.92 2.00 -3.06
N CYS A 135 -19.73 2.14 -2.48
CA CYS A 135 -18.87 3.30 -2.73
C CYS A 135 -18.40 3.34 -4.19
N LEU A 136 -18.05 2.18 -4.76
CA LEU A 136 -17.67 2.08 -6.16
C LEU A 136 -18.83 2.43 -7.09
N GLU A 137 -20.02 1.88 -6.84
CA GLU A 137 -21.21 2.17 -7.64
C GLU A 137 -21.62 3.64 -7.57
N CYS A 138 -21.51 4.28 -6.39
CA CYS A 138 -21.74 5.71 -6.26
C CYS A 138 -20.71 6.55 -7.03
N SER A 139 -19.45 6.11 -7.05
CA SER A 139 -18.39 6.79 -7.80
C SER A 139 -18.60 6.67 -9.31
N GLU A 140 -19.07 5.52 -9.80
CA GLU A 140 -19.35 5.29 -11.23
C GLU A 140 -20.59 6.08 -11.73
N LYS A 141 -21.52 6.42 -10.84
CA LYS A 141 -22.77 7.15 -11.15
C LYS A 141 -22.72 8.66 -10.86
N ASP A 142 -21.53 9.25 -10.68
CA ASP A 142 -21.32 10.66 -10.30
C ASP A 142 -21.98 11.06 -8.96
N MET A 143 -22.24 10.11 -8.07
CA MET A 143 -22.80 10.31 -6.71
C MET A 143 -21.72 10.22 -5.62
N SER A 144 -20.51 10.70 -5.90
CA SER A 144 -19.35 10.60 -4.99
C SER A 144 -19.58 11.28 -3.63
N GLU A 145 -20.51 12.23 -3.54
CA GLU A 145 -20.98 12.87 -2.31
C GLU A 145 -21.61 11.91 -1.28
N LEU A 146 -22.01 10.70 -1.71
CA LEU A 146 -22.55 9.66 -0.83
C LEU A 146 -21.47 8.82 -0.17
N VAL A 147 -20.24 8.78 -0.69
CA VAL A 147 -19.13 7.97 -0.14
C VAL A 147 -18.85 8.29 1.34
N PRO A 148 -18.75 9.56 1.77
CA PRO A 148 -18.60 9.88 3.19
C PRO A 148 -19.79 9.42 4.03
N ARG A 149 -21.01 9.49 3.49
CA ARG A 149 -22.22 9.05 4.21
C ARG A 149 -22.24 7.54 4.40
N ILE A 150 -21.81 6.77 3.39
CA ILE A 150 -21.66 5.31 3.49
C ILE A 150 -20.66 4.95 4.59
N ALA A 151 -19.52 5.63 4.65
CA ALA A 151 -18.53 5.42 5.71
C ALA A 151 -19.13 5.69 7.11
N ASP A 152 -19.92 6.76 7.25
CA ASP A 152 -20.59 7.07 8.52
C ASP A 152 -21.64 6.01 8.87
N TRP A 153 -22.44 5.53 7.90
CA TRP A 153 -23.44 4.47 8.14
C TRP A 153 -22.84 3.14 8.56
N MET A 154 -21.75 2.72 7.91
CA MET A 154 -21.01 1.52 8.30
C MET A 154 -20.45 1.66 9.71
N THR A 155 -19.85 2.82 10.03
CA THR A 155 -19.30 3.10 11.35
C THR A 155 -20.39 3.04 12.42
N MET A 156 -21.53 3.73 12.20
CA MET A 156 -22.67 3.70 13.11
C MET A 156 -23.19 2.28 13.31
N TYR A 157 -23.35 1.51 12.23
CA TYR A 157 -23.88 0.15 12.33
C TYR A 157 -22.93 -0.77 13.12
N LEU A 158 -21.62 -0.65 12.88
CA LEU A 158 -20.60 -1.36 13.64
C LEU A 158 -20.66 -0.98 15.12
N ASP A 159 -20.69 0.30 15.43
CA ASP A 159 -20.69 0.82 16.80
C ASP A 159 -21.96 0.42 17.58
N GLU A 160 -23.13 0.50 16.95
CA GLU A 160 -24.43 0.30 17.60
C GLU A 160 -24.85 -1.17 17.69
N ASN A 161 -24.54 -2.00 16.68
CA ASN A 161 -25.13 -3.34 16.55
C ASN A 161 -24.10 -4.48 16.63
N ILE A 162 -22.82 -4.21 16.39
CA ILE A 162 -21.78 -5.24 16.24
C ILE A 162 -20.71 -5.14 17.34
N ASN A 163 -20.43 -3.94 17.84
CA ASN A 163 -19.29 -3.69 18.74
C ASN A 163 -19.36 -4.51 20.03
N GLU A 164 -20.56 -4.70 20.60
CA GLU A 164 -20.72 -5.55 21.79
C GLU A 164 -20.31 -6.99 21.53
N TRP A 165 -20.67 -7.55 20.36
CA TRP A 165 -20.26 -8.90 19.97
C TRP A 165 -18.74 -8.98 19.74
N ILE A 166 -18.15 -7.96 19.09
CA ILE A 166 -16.69 -7.88 18.88
C ILE A 166 -15.96 -7.95 20.23
N GLU A 167 -16.40 -7.18 21.21
CA GLU A 167 -15.73 -7.10 22.52
C GLU A 167 -15.94 -8.35 23.38
N SER A 168 -17.09 -9.01 23.26
CA SER A 168 -17.45 -10.16 24.09
C SER A 168 -17.07 -11.51 23.47
N GLU A 169 -17.75 -11.91 22.40
CA GLU A 169 -17.60 -13.22 21.76
C GLU A 169 -16.46 -13.24 20.72
N GLY A 170 -16.27 -12.12 20.01
CA GLY A 170 -15.25 -11.99 18.96
C GLY A 170 -13.82 -11.94 19.49
N GLY A 171 -13.62 -11.59 20.75
CA GLY A 171 -12.30 -11.43 21.38
C GLY A 171 -11.54 -10.18 20.91
N GLY A 172 -12.25 -9.20 20.35
CA GLY A 172 -11.72 -7.95 19.81
C GLY A 172 -11.12 -8.08 18.41
N TRP A 173 -10.76 -6.93 17.83
CA TRP A 173 -10.14 -6.89 16.50
C TRP A 173 -8.79 -7.61 16.43
N ALA A 174 -8.01 -7.66 17.51
CA ALA A 174 -6.78 -8.45 17.59
C ALA A 174 -7.01 -9.95 17.29
N SER A 175 -8.12 -10.50 17.79
CA SER A 175 -8.55 -11.88 17.54
C SER A 175 -8.86 -12.10 16.05
N PHE A 176 -9.56 -11.15 15.42
CA PHE A 176 -9.78 -11.17 13.97
C PHE A 176 -8.45 -11.21 13.19
N ALA A 177 -7.48 -10.36 13.53
CA ALA A 177 -6.16 -10.38 12.90
C ALA A 177 -5.40 -11.70 13.16
N GLN A 178 -5.60 -12.35 14.29
CA GLN A 178 -5.01 -13.66 14.57
C GLN A 178 -5.63 -14.78 13.73
N ILE A 179 -6.94 -14.73 13.48
CA ILE A 179 -7.69 -15.72 12.71
C ILE A 179 -7.40 -15.58 11.22
N PHE A 180 -7.52 -14.36 10.69
CA PHE A 180 -7.41 -14.08 9.25
C PHE A 180 -6.03 -13.59 8.81
N GLY A 181 -5.21 -13.10 9.73
CA GLY A 181 -3.90 -12.52 9.40
C GLY A 181 -2.76 -13.53 9.32
N GLN A 182 -3.00 -14.85 9.44
CA GLN A 182 -1.92 -15.84 9.33
C GLN A 182 -1.25 -15.81 7.95
N ASP A 183 -2.04 -15.66 6.89
CA ASP A 183 -1.56 -15.58 5.52
C ASP A 183 -0.93 -14.21 5.21
N ALA A 184 -1.57 -13.12 5.64
CA ALA A 184 -1.02 -11.77 5.61
C ALA A 184 0.34 -11.68 6.31
N ALA A 185 0.45 -12.19 7.54
CA ALA A 185 1.68 -12.18 8.32
C ALA A 185 2.76 -13.08 7.69
N ALA A 186 2.38 -14.23 7.12
CA ALA A 186 3.30 -15.09 6.38
C ALA A 186 3.84 -14.42 5.11
N LYS A 187 2.96 -13.77 4.33
CA LYS A 187 3.32 -12.99 3.13
C LYS A 187 4.23 -11.82 3.50
N ALA A 188 3.90 -11.06 4.54
CA ALA A 188 4.71 -9.94 5.04
C ALA A 188 6.10 -10.39 5.51
N ARG A 189 6.19 -11.52 6.25
CA ARG A 189 7.48 -12.11 6.65
C ARG A 189 8.30 -12.56 5.44
N LYS A 190 7.68 -13.19 4.45
CA LYS A 190 8.35 -13.63 3.20
C LYS A 190 8.83 -12.44 2.38
N ALA A 191 8.04 -11.37 2.27
CA ALA A 191 8.42 -10.14 1.59
C ALA A 191 9.59 -9.45 2.32
N ARG A 192 9.50 -9.30 3.64
CA ARG A 192 10.56 -8.68 4.48
C ARG A 192 11.88 -9.44 4.39
N THR A 193 11.85 -10.77 4.39
CA THR A 193 13.07 -11.59 4.25
C THR A 193 13.64 -11.55 2.84
N SER A 194 12.79 -11.58 1.81
CA SER A 194 13.21 -11.46 0.41
C SER A 194 13.82 -10.09 0.11
N MET A 195 13.20 -9.03 0.63
CA MET A 195 13.67 -7.66 0.51
C MET A 195 15.01 -7.47 1.23
N LYS A 196 15.14 -7.96 2.48
CA LYS A 196 16.42 -7.95 3.21
C LYS A 196 17.52 -8.71 2.45
N ARG A 197 17.22 -9.87 1.87
CA ARG A 197 18.18 -10.62 1.04
C ARG A 197 18.63 -9.77 -0.15
N TRP A 198 17.72 -9.11 -0.84
CA TRP A 198 18.06 -8.26 -1.98
C TRP A 198 18.92 -7.06 -1.57
N PHE A 199 18.62 -6.42 -0.44
CA PHE A 199 19.47 -5.35 0.12
C PHE A 199 20.87 -5.86 0.46
N LEU A 200 20.99 -7.06 1.06
CA LEU A 200 22.29 -7.67 1.34
C LEU A 200 23.08 -7.97 0.05
N PHE A 201 22.43 -8.52 -0.99
CA PHE A 201 23.08 -8.72 -2.29
C PHE A 201 23.51 -7.39 -2.93
N GLY A 202 22.66 -6.37 -2.87
CA GLY A 202 22.97 -5.03 -3.39
C GLY A 202 24.16 -4.39 -2.68
N ALA A 203 24.24 -4.51 -1.35
CA ALA A 203 25.35 -4.00 -0.55
C ALA A 203 26.68 -4.68 -0.92
N VAL A 204 26.69 -6.01 -1.07
CA VAL A 204 27.90 -6.76 -1.47
C VAL A 204 28.40 -6.33 -2.84
N VAL A 205 27.50 -6.22 -3.83
CA VAL A 205 27.85 -5.76 -5.18
C VAL A 205 28.39 -4.33 -5.14
N LEU A 206 27.73 -3.42 -4.43
CA LEU A 206 28.16 -2.03 -4.30
C LEU A 206 29.55 -1.92 -3.69
N THR A 207 29.82 -2.67 -2.60
CA THR A 207 31.15 -2.71 -2.00
C THR A 207 32.20 -3.24 -2.97
N GLY A 208 31.91 -4.32 -3.73
CA GLY A 208 32.84 -4.85 -4.73
C GLY A 208 33.17 -3.86 -5.84
N VAL A 209 32.17 -3.13 -6.35
CA VAL A 209 32.36 -2.09 -7.37
C VAL A 209 33.19 -0.92 -6.83
N LEU A 210 32.89 -0.43 -5.63
CA LEU A 210 33.67 0.63 -4.99
C LEU A 210 35.13 0.21 -4.79
N PHE A 211 35.36 -1.02 -4.31
CA PHE A 211 36.70 -1.57 -4.18
C PHE A 211 37.42 -1.67 -5.52
N LEU A 212 36.75 -2.13 -6.58
CA LEU A 212 37.33 -2.22 -7.92
C LEU A 212 37.69 -0.84 -8.49
N VAL A 213 36.80 0.15 -8.35
CA VAL A 213 37.05 1.53 -8.81
C VAL A 213 38.21 2.14 -8.03
N CYS A 214 38.25 2.00 -6.70
CA CYS A 214 39.36 2.45 -5.87
C CYS A 214 40.67 1.73 -6.23
N TYR A 215 40.60 0.44 -6.54
CA TYR A 215 41.76 -0.36 -6.94
C TYR A 215 42.33 0.11 -8.28
N VAL A 216 41.49 0.31 -9.30
CA VAL A 216 41.90 0.83 -10.61
C VAL A 216 42.46 2.25 -10.49
N LYS A 217 41.80 3.12 -9.70
CA LYS A 217 42.29 4.47 -9.39
C LYS A 217 43.67 4.45 -8.72
N ARG A 218 43.95 3.45 -7.89
CA ARG A 218 45.23 3.30 -7.20
C ARG A 218 46.32 2.66 -8.08
N ARG A 219 45.94 1.78 -9.01
CA ARG A 219 46.86 1.05 -9.89
C ARG A 219 47.34 1.90 -11.07
N GLU A 220 46.50 2.77 -11.62
CA GLU A 220 46.77 3.54 -12.84
C GLU A 220 46.47 5.05 -12.63
N PRO A 221 47.19 5.75 -11.72
CA PRO A 221 46.89 7.15 -11.41
C PRO A 221 47.07 8.10 -12.60
N HIS A 222 47.92 7.74 -13.56
CA HIS A 222 48.24 8.56 -14.72
C HIS A 222 47.09 8.65 -15.74
N LEU A 223 46.27 7.61 -15.90
CA LEU A 223 45.10 7.60 -16.79
C LEU A 223 43.95 8.49 -16.28
N TRP A 224 43.82 8.64 -14.96
CA TRP A 224 42.82 9.53 -14.36
C TRP A 224 43.22 10.99 -14.44
N VAL A 225 44.52 11.26 -14.32
CA VAL A 225 45.06 12.60 -14.57
C VAL A 225 44.85 12.96 -16.03
N THR A 226 45.18 12.11 -17.00
CA THR A 226 44.90 12.43 -18.42
C THR A 226 43.42 12.61 -18.71
N TYR A 227 42.53 11.81 -18.12
CA TYR A 227 41.07 11.97 -18.26
C TYR A 227 40.56 13.30 -17.69
N LEU A 228 40.99 13.70 -16.49
CA LEU A 228 40.64 14.99 -15.87
C LEU A 228 41.26 16.18 -16.61
N THR A 229 42.49 16.04 -17.09
CA THR A 229 43.16 17.08 -17.88
C THR A 229 42.42 17.26 -19.21
N LEU A 230 42.08 16.18 -19.92
CA LEU A 230 41.32 16.23 -21.17
C LEU A 230 39.91 16.81 -20.98
N LEU A 231 39.24 16.54 -19.86
CA LEU A 231 37.95 17.14 -19.55
C LEU A 231 38.04 18.66 -19.30
N ASN A 232 39.17 19.12 -18.75
CA ASN A 232 39.39 20.49 -18.33
C ASN A 232 40.10 21.36 -19.39
N THR A 233 40.78 20.74 -20.36
CA THR A 233 41.43 21.42 -21.49
C THR A 233 40.70 21.27 -22.82
N ALA A 234 39.58 20.53 -22.85
CA ALA A 234 38.69 20.54 -24.00
C ALA A 234 38.20 21.98 -24.25
N PRO A 235 38.45 22.56 -25.44
CA PRO A 235 37.94 23.88 -25.76
C PRO A 235 36.41 23.88 -25.69
N LEU A 236 35.84 24.97 -25.19
CA LEU A 236 34.40 25.16 -24.94
C LEU A 236 33.48 24.80 -26.13
N SER A 237 34.02 24.73 -27.36
CA SER A 237 33.29 24.29 -28.56
C SER A 237 32.92 22.78 -28.57
N TYR A 238 33.59 21.93 -27.78
CA TYR A 238 33.30 20.49 -27.69
C TYR A 238 32.46 20.10 -26.46
N GLN A 239 32.30 21.00 -25.48
CA GLN A 239 31.41 20.77 -24.34
C GLN A 239 29.93 20.78 -24.72
N GLU A 240 29.55 21.43 -25.84
CA GLU A 240 28.17 21.35 -26.35
C GLU A 240 27.89 20.08 -27.16
N ILE A 241 28.88 19.49 -27.82
CA ILE A 241 28.66 18.30 -28.68
C ILE A 241 28.39 17.04 -27.85
N PHE A 242 29.06 16.86 -26.71
CA PHE A 242 28.80 15.72 -25.82
C PHE A 242 27.51 15.85 -24.98
N LEU A 243 26.94 17.05 -24.86
CA LEU A 243 25.63 17.27 -24.23
C LEU A 243 24.47 17.18 -25.23
N LEU A 244 24.70 17.38 -26.53
CA LEU A 244 23.66 17.31 -27.56
C LEU A 244 23.44 15.91 -28.15
N ASP A 245 24.43 15.03 -28.21
CA ASP A 245 24.23 13.63 -28.67
C ASP A 245 23.54 12.73 -27.62
N GLY A 246 23.37 13.20 -26.38
CA GLY A 246 22.54 12.54 -25.36
C GLY A 246 21.08 13.02 -25.31
N CYS A 247 20.72 14.08 -26.05
CA CYS A 247 19.44 14.77 -25.91
C CYS A 247 18.76 15.12 -27.24
N ASN A 248 18.88 14.26 -28.26
CA ASN A 248 18.05 14.38 -29.46
C ASN A 248 17.66 13.02 -30.07
N ILE A 249 16.73 12.33 -29.40
CA ILE A 249 15.78 11.42 -30.08
C ILE A 249 14.37 11.86 -29.68
N THR A 250 13.84 12.82 -30.43
CA THR A 250 12.54 12.79 -31.13
C THR A 250 12.07 14.24 -31.34
N SER A 251 11.94 14.70 -32.58
CA SER A 251 10.66 14.96 -33.28
C SER A 251 10.79 16.38 -33.89
N SER A 252 10.36 16.79 -35.09
CA SER A 252 9.45 16.25 -36.11
C SER A 252 9.52 17.15 -37.38
N SER A 253 9.13 16.61 -38.54
CA SER A 253 8.29 17.24 -39.61
C SER A 253 8.77 18.44 -40.46
N ILE A 254 8.96 18.17 -41.78
CA ILE A 254 8.27 18.71 -43.00
C ILE A 254 7.99 20.25 -43.09
N PRO A 255 8.37 20.97 -44.19
CA PRO A 255 7.46 21.15 -45.34
C PRO A 255 8.04 21.26 -46.77
N HIS A 256 7.18 20.81 -47.70
CA HIS A 256 6.93 21.20 -49.10
C HIS A 256 7.88 22.18 -49.82
N SER A 257 8.34 21.76 -51.00
CA SER A 257 7.83 22.32 -52.27
C SER A 257 7.96 21.32 -53.41
#